data_AF-A0A7X7MQQ2-F1
#
_entry.id   AF-A0A7X7MQQ2-F1
#
_cell.length_a   1.000
_cell.length_b   1.000
_cell.length_c   1.000
_cell.angle_alpha   90.00
_cell.angle_beta   90.00
_cell.angle_gamma   90.00
#
_symmetry.space_group_name_H-M   'P 1'
#
loop_
_entity.id
_entity.type
_entity.pdbx_description
1 polymer ?
#
loop_
_entity_poly.entity_id
_entity_poly.type
_entity_poly.pdbx_seq_one_letter_code
_entity_poly.pdbx_strand_id
1 'polypeptide(L)'
;MTTVKPMCLRAFAAALVVAGCAALCVGAAQPAWRATDSGFELALAQGAVTCDARGRLTLRAGDQPALELAFFLWHGDYQYETLAGGRPDGAALQTDGVLRLTGLWGARAGAPPVRYTLDLAPSDEGAEVRLALVKTAALRLTDGVWLSLATRVQGDGEPRRIYLMPTADAPLGKAVEGLFKELYIGREGGTACRLRGDGVRYLRSRVSPERHGCEIKLTKLRDVALGETLLVTLSLGVAPMPVIVRPALTSRGELALTAQAPRTVPLYGKCELDVALSGTWDNPYDPEDIALDAQVVTASGRRYTLPGFFMVRHTVLPDAESELMLSESAGQWKLRLAATEPGPMRISLTARDRSGTRVFALPQPVEVTDDRQAKGFVRVSRADPRYLAHDNGEGYVPIGHNVPIYQGSNGMTVRQILEKMAAHGENWNRWWMSRSGLGIEWEPRLGWYRQDAAAKLDGLLEDAGRLGMTYMLCMDTHQDFRQDGWKANP
;
A
#
# COMPACT_ATOMS: atom_id res chain seq x y z
N MET A 1 6.58 -47.83 -55.76
CA MET A 1 6.17 -48.02 -54.35
C MET A 1 7.43 -48.23 -53.54
N THR A 2 7.97 -47.12 -53.05
CA THR A 2 9.23 -47.03 -52.31
C THR A 2 9.09 -45.77 -51.46
N THR A 3 8.92 -45.96 -50.16
CA THR A 3 8.55 -44.94 -49.18
C THR A 3 9.73 -44.57 -48.30
N VAL A 4 10.15 -43.30 -48.39
CA VAL A 4 11.07 -42.56 -47.51
C VAL A 4 10.59 -41.09 -47.66
N LYS A 5 10.31 -40.22 -46.68
CA LYS A 5 10.56 -40.05 -45.24
C LYS A 5 9.49 -39.06 -44.69
N PRO A 6 9.35 -38.90 -43.37
CA PRO A 6 9.61 -37.56 -42.83
C PRO A 6 10.54 -37.56 -41.62
N MET A 7 11.27 -36.45 -41.50
CA MET A 7 12.18 -36.08 -40.40
C MET A 7 11.40 -35.71 -39.13
N CYS A 8 11.73 -36.36 -38.01
CA CYS A 8 11.37 -35.92 -36.66
C CYS A 8 12.42 -34.92 -36.14
N LEU A 9 11.94 -33.78 -35.63
CA LEU A 9 12.72 -32.82 -34.84
C LEU A 9 13.19 -33.46 -33.53
N ARG A 10 14.45 -33.20 -33.20
CA ARG A 10 15.12 -33.60 -31.95
C ARG A 10 14.68 -32.68 -30.79
N ALA A 11 14.22 -33.27 -29.69
CA ALA A 11 14.21 -32.63 -28.38
C ALA A 11 15.58 -32.83 -27.73
N PHE A 12 16.26 -31.74 -27.37
CA PHE A 12 17.47 -31.76 -26.55
C PHE A 12 17.07 -31.58 -25.08
N ALA A 13 17.24 -32.63 -24.28
CA ALA A 13 17.30 -32.52 -22.83
C ALA A 13 18.76 -32.30 -22.42
N ALA A 14 19.06 -31.16 -21.80
CA ALA A 14 20.36 -30.90 -21.17
C ALA A 14 20.24 -31.20 -19.67
N ALA A 15 20.98 -32.20 -19.23
CA ALA A 15 21.12 -32.58 -17.83
C ALA A 15 21.98 -31.55 -17.08
N LEU A 16 21.46 -31.02 -15.96
CA LEU A 16 22.22 -30.17 -15.05
C LEU A 16 22.95 -31.07 -14.03
N VAL A 17 24.28 -31.06 -14.08
CA VAL A 17 25.14 -31.68 -13.07
C VAL A 17 25.20 -30.76 -11.86
N VAL A 18 24.63 -31.21 -10.73
CA VAL A 18 24.79 -30.55 -9.43
C VAL A 18 26.09 -31.03 -8.82
N ALA A 19 27.14 -30.20 -8.90
CA ALA A 19 28.35 -30.38 -8.11
C ALA A 19 28.09 -29.83 -6.70
N GLY A 20 27.96 -30.73 -5.73
CA GLY A 20 27.82 -30.39 -4.32
C GLY A 20 29.15 -29.93 -3.74
N CYS A 21 29.28 -28.62 -3.51
CA CYS A 21 30.20 -28.09 -2.51
C CYS A 21 29.47 -28.05 -1.17
N ALA A 22 29.70 -29.06 -0.32
CA ALA A 22 29.34 -29.00 1.09
C ALA A 22 30.24 -27.96 1.77
N ALA A 23 29.81 -26.70 1.76
CA ALA A 23 30.35 -25.70 2.64
C ALA A 23 29.99 -26.11 4.08
N LEU A 24 31.00 -26.35 4.90
CA LEU A 24 30.85 -26.44 6.35
C LEU A 24 30.34 -25.08 6.85
N CYS A 25 29.02 -24.93 6.96
CA CYS A 25 28.40 -23.86 7.73
C CYS A 25 28.76 -24.11 9.20
N VAL A 26 29.86 -23.49 9.65
CA VAL A 26 30.04 -23.20 11.07
C VAL A 26 28.83 -22.35 11.46
N GLY A 27 27.90 -22.91 12.21
CA GLY A 27 26.70 -22.20 12.65
C GLY A 27 27.14 -20.91 13.35
N ALA A 28 26.80 -19.76 12.77
CA ALA A 28 26.99 -18.49 13.46
C ALA A 28 26.20 -18.59 14.77
N ALA A 29 26.88 -18.40 15.90
CA ALA A 29 26.21 -18.37 17.19
C ALA A 29 25.09 -17.32 17.14
N GLN A 30 23.90 -17.68 17.60
CA GLN A 30 22.78 -16.75 17.62
C GLN A 30 23.16 -15.49 18.41
N PRO A 31 22.76 -14.29 17.96
CA PRO A 31 22.97 -13.06 18.70
C PRO A 31 22.47 -13.23 20.14
N ALA A 32 23.28 -12.78 21.10
CA ALA A 32 22.94 -12.85 22.51
C ALA A 32 23.24 -11.50 23.18
N TRP A 33 22.36 -11.09 24.09
CA TRP A 33 22.54 -9.88 24.86
C TRP A 33 23.76 -10.00 25.79
N ARG A 34 24.49 -8.89 25.93
CA ARG A 34 25.62 -8.75 26.84
C ARG A 34 25.44 -7.48 27.67
N ALA A 35 25.74 -7.57 28.96
CA ALA A 35 25.79 -6.39 29.80
C ALA A 35 27.01 -5.51 29.44
N THR A 36 26.83 -4.20 29.50
CA THR A 36 27.86 -3.18 29.27
C THR A 36 27.78 -2.13 30.39
N ASP A 37 28.76 -1.23 30.45
CA ASP A 37 28.77 -0.14 31.45
C ASP A 37 27.55 0.80 31.33
N SER A 38 26.93 0.85 30.15
CA SER A 38 25.80 1.73 29.83
C SER A 38 24.46 1.01 29.69
N GLY A 39 24.41 -0.31 29.92
CA GLY A 39 23.19 -1.11 29.82
C GLY A 39 23.45 -2.48 29.21
N PHE A 40 22.81 -2.76 28.07
CA PHE A 40 22.88 -4.03 27.38
C PHE A 40 23.06 -3.83 25.87
N GLU A 41 23.82 -4.72 25.24
CA GLU A 41 24.07 -4.72 23.81
C GLU A 41 23.81 -6.10 23.21
N LEU A 42 23.10 -6.11 22.08
CA LEU A 42 22.90 -7.23 21.19
C LEU A 42 23.65 -6.93 19.89
N ALA A 43 24.84 -7.50 19.74
CA ALA A 43 25.65 -7.36 18.54
C ALA A 43 25.07 -8.23 17.41
N LEU A 44 24.93 -7.64 16.22
CA LEU A 44 24.43 -8.30 15.00
C LEU A 44 25.53 -8.32 13.94
N ALA A 45 25.36 -9.14 12.90
CA ALA A 45 26.34 -9.25 11.81
C ALA A 45 26.58 -7.91 11.08
N GLN A 46 25.55 -7.06 10.98
CA GLN A 46 25.62 -5.77 10.29
C GLN A 46 25.09 -4.61 11.16
N GLY A 47 25.23 -4.71 12.48
CA GLY A 47 24.71 -3.67 13.36
C GLY A 47 24.65 -4.05 14.82
N ALA A 48 23.86 -3.32 15.59
CA ALA A 48 23.60 -3.65 16.99
C ALA A 48 22.26 -3.07 17.46
N VAL A 49 21.68 -3.72 18.47
CA VAL A 49 20.61 -3.16 19.31
C VAL A 49 21.19 -2.90 20.69
N THR A 50 20.93 -1.73 21.27
CA THR A 50 21.27 -1.48 22.68
C THR A 50 20.03 -1.12 23.47
N CYS A 51 20.04 -1.44 24.77
CA CYS A 51 19.00 -1.10 25.71
C CYS A 51 19.63 -0.57 27.00
N ASP A 52 19.23 0.62 27.45
CA ASP A 52 19.64 1.12 28.77
C ASP A 52 18.73 0.54 29.88
N ALA A 53 19.14 0.72 31.15
CA ALA A 53 18.36 0.23 32.30
C ALA A 53 16.98 0.90 32.46
N ARG A 54 16.68 1.95 31.67
CA ARG A 54 15.39 2.66 31.68
C ARG A 54 14.52 2.29 30.46
N GLY A 55 14.97 1.36 29.62
CA GLY A 55 14.23 0.91 28.45
C GLY A 55 14.31 1.85 27.24
N ARG A 56 15.30 2.75 27.17
CA ARG A 56 15.63 3.42 25.90
C ARG A 56 16.39 2.45 25.02
N LEU A 57 15.98 2.39 23.76
CA LEU A 57 16.60 1.51 22.78
C LEU A 57 17.37 2.33 21.75
N THR A 58 18.47 1.78 21.25
CA THR A 58 19.06 2.26 20.00
C THR A 58 19.26 1.11 19.03
N LEU A 59 19.06 1.38 17.76
CA LEU A 59 19.23 0.43 16.67
C LEU A 59 20.17 1.05 15.63
N ARG A 60 21.25 0.36 15.29
CA ARG A 60 22.27 0.87 14.37
C ARG A 60 22.55 -0.15 13.27
N ALA A 61 22.43 0.29 12.02
CA ALA A 61 22.72 -0.48 10.82
C ALA A 61 24.09 -0.06 10.24
N GLY A 62 25.08 -0.94 10.34
CA GLY A 62 26.45 -0.68 9.90
C GLY A 62 27.08 0.52 10.61
N ASP A 63 27.65 1.43 9.83
CA ASP A 63 28.29 2.68 10.25
C ASP A 63 27.32 3.87 10.34
N GLN A 64 26.03 3.64 10.10
CA GLN A 64 25.03 4.71 10.04
C GLN A 64 24.74 5.27 11.45
N PRO A 65 24.33 6.55 11.55
CA PRO A 65 23.82 7.12 12.79
C PRO A 65 22.72 6.24 13.40
N ALA A 66 22.79 6.06 14.72
CA ALA A 66 21.84 5.22 15.43
C ALA A 66 20.42 5.81 15.35
N LEU A 67 19.45 4.91 15.22
CA LEU A 67 18.03 5.18 15.41
C LEU A 67 17.73 5.04 16.90
N GLU A 68 17.38 6.14 17.55
CA GLU A 68 16.91 6.14 18.94
C GLU A 68 15.43 5.76 18.97
N LEU A 69 15.03 4.91 19.92
CA LEU A 69 13.64 4.51 20.11
C LEU A 69 13.23 4.67 21.57
N ALA A 70 12.03 5.23 21.78
CA ALA A 70 11.46 5.43 23.11
C ALA A 70 9.95 5.19 23.11
N PHE A 71 9.49 4.30 24.00
CA PHE A 71 8.06 4.10 24.23
C PHE A 71 7.47 5.28 25.01
N PHE A 72 6.28 5.70 24.61
CA PHE A 72 5.54 6.74 25.30
C PHE A 72 4.02 6.47 25.24
N LEU A 73 3.26 7.07 26.13
CA LEU A 73 1.79 6.99 26.17
C LEU A 73 1.19 8.32 26.63
N TRP A 74 -0.12 8.46 26.43
CA TRP A 74 -0.91 9.51 27.06
C TRP A 74 -1.96 8.94 27.99
N HIS A 75 -2.23 9.65 29.08
CA HIS A 75 -3.33 9.32 29.99
C HIS A 75 -4.11 10.58 30.40
N GLY A 76 -5.32 10.36 30.93
CA GLY A 76 -6.19 11.44 31.38
C GLY A 76 -6.42 12.47 30.27
N ASP A 77 -6.19 13.73 30.57
CA ASP A 77 -6.33 14.86 29.63
C ASP A 77 -5.02 15.10 28.87
N TYR A 78 -4.59 14.09 28.11
CA TYR A 78 -3.41 14.10 27.24
C TYR A 78 -2.07 14.37 27.96
N GLN A 79 -1.91 13.85 29.17
CA GLN A 79 -0.61 13.91 29.87
C GLN A 79 0.38 12.93 29.22
N TYR A 80 1.50 13.46 28.72
CA TYR A 80 2.54 12.70 28.01
C TYR A 80 3.57 12.11 28.98
N GLU A 81 3.81 10.80 28.88
CA GLU A 81 4.76 10.06 29.71
C GLU A 81 5.60 9.10 28.87
N THR A 82 6.93 9.14 29.03
CA THR A 82 7.85 8.17 28.42
C THR A 82 8.13 7.03 29.39
N LEU A 83 8.36 5.81 28.87
CA LEU A 83 8.72 4.65 29.68
C LEU A 83 9.96 4.95 30.55
N ALA A 84 10.98 5.54 29.93
CA ALA A 84 12.23 5.90 30.60
C ALA A 84 12.09 7.05 31.64
N GLY A 85 10.95 7.74 31.67
CA GLY A 85 10.59 8.70 32.71
C GLY A 85 9.96 8.05 33.95
N GLY A 86 9.67 6.75 33.89
CA GLY A 86 9.12 5.96 34.99
C GLY A 86 10.13 5.58 36.07
N ARG A 87 9.75 4.60 36.90
CA ARG A 87 10.55 4.03 37.98
C ARG A 87 10.82 2.55 37.66
N PRO A 88 12.00 2.21 37.09
CA PRO A 88 12.35 0.82 36.83
C PRO A 88 12.58 0.08 38.15
N ASP A 89 12.06 -1.15 38.24
CA ASP A 89 12.37 -2.08 39.33
C ASP A 89 13.71 -2.80 39.05
N GLY A 90 14.00 -3.10 37.79
CA GLY A 90 15.25 -3.74 37.38
C GLY A 90 15.31 -4.09 35.90
N ALA A 91 16.52 -4.42 35.45
CA ALA A 91 16.84 -4.93 34.12
C ALA A 91 17.76 -6.14 34.26
N ALA A 92 17.39 -7.30 33.72
CA ALA A 92 18.15 -8.53 33.90
C ALA A 92 18.07 -9.47 32.69
N LEU A 93 19.20 -10.10 32.38
CA LEU A 93 19.26 -11.21 31.43
C LEU A 93 18.67 -12.47 32.08
N GLN A 94 17.66 -13.03 31.42
CA GLN A 94 17.02 -14.27 31.82
C GLN A 94 17.82 -15.48 31.34
N THR A 95 17.54 -16.66 31.90
CA THR A 95 18.24 -17.91 31.54
C THR A 95 17.99 -18.37 30.11
N ASP A 96 16.88 -17.92 29.51
CA ASP A 96 16.52 -18.14 28.10
C ASP A 96 17.14 -17.11 27.14
N GLY A 97 17.98 -16.20 27.64
CA GLY A 97 18.65 -15.16 26.86
C GLY A 97 17.82 -13.90 26.62
N VAL A 98 16.57 -13.85 27.10
CA VAL A 98 15.71 -12.65 27.01
C VAL A 98 16.22 -11.57 27.96
N LEU A 99 16.34 -10.33 27.47
CA LEU A 99 16.54 -9.18 28.35
C LEU A 99 15.17 -8.69 28.84
N ARG A 100 14.94 -8.75 30.16
CA ARG A 100 13.67 -8.34 30.78
C ARG A 100 13.87 -7.10 31.64
N LEU A 101 13.03 -6.10 31.41
CA LEU A 101 12.90 -4.90 32.24
C LEU A 101 11.52 -4.85 32.86
N THR A 102 11.43 -4.55 34.15
CA THR A 102 10.16 -4.37 34.86
C THR A 102 10.15 -3.04 35.61
N GLY A 103 8.97 -2.50 35.86
CA GLY A 103 8.84 -1.29 36.66
C GLY A 103 7.47 -0.65 36.60
N LEU A 104 7.45 0.61 37.02
CA LEU A 104 6.29 1.49 36.96
C LEU A 104 6.52 2.58 35.91
N TRP A 105 5.52 2.80 35.06
CA TRP A 105 5.51 3.80 34.01
C TRP A 105 4.41 4.81 34.26
N GLY A 106 4.80 6.09 34.26
CA GLY A 106 3.91 7.22 34.51
C GLY A 106 3.65 7.38 36.01
N ALA A 107 3.51 8.63 36.45
CA ALA A 107 3.05 8.99 37.80
C ALA A 107 2.86 10.51 37.93
N ARG A 108 3.02 11.27 36.82
CA ARG A 108 2.92 12.73 36.86
C ARG A 108 1.51 13.15 37.20
N ALA A 109 1.42 14.36 37.76
CA ALA A 109 0.18 14.98 38.21
C ALA A 109 -0.67 14.12 39.16
N GLY A 110 -0.04 13.23 39.94
CA GLY A 110 -0.74 12.38 40.91
C GLY A 110 -1.56 11.23 40.30
N ALA A 111 -1.40 10.97 39.00
CA ALA A 111 -2.05 9.83 38.36
C ALA A 111 -1.42 8.51 38.83
N PRO A 112 -2.21 7.43 38.97
CA PRO A 112 -1.66 6.12 39.31
C PRO A 112 -0.77 5.59 38.17
N PRO A 113 0.38 4.97 38.49
CA PRO A 113 1.28 4.40 37.49
C PRO A 113 0.67 3.20 36.77
N VAL A 114 1.28 2.81 35.66
CA VAL A 114 1.04 1.53 34.99
C VAL A 114 2.24 0.62 35.25
N ARG A 115 2.01 -0.65 35.60
CA ARG A 115 3.08 -1.64 35.71
C ARG A 115 3.45 -2.14 34.32
N TYR A 116 4.74 -2.22 34.01
CA TYR A 116 5.22 -2.74 32.74
C TYR A 116 6.15 -3.94 32.90
N THR A 117 6.16 -4.78 31.87
CA THR A 117 7.20 -5.78 31.60
C THR A 117 7.60 -5.63 30.14
N LEU A 118 8.87 -5.31 29.90
CA LEU A 118 9.47 -5.18 28.57
C LEU A 118 10.46 -6.33 28.39
N ASP A 119 10.10 -7.26 27.52
CA ASP A 119 10.94 -8.39 27.13
C ASP A 119 11.53 -8.13 25.75
N LEU A 120 12.84 -8.37 25.62
CA LEU A 120 13.61 -8.23 24.40
C LEU A 120 14.28 -9.56 24.10
N ALA A 121 13.58 -10.42 23.36
CA ALA A 121 14.10 -11.72 22.95
C ALA A 121 15.03 -11.54 21.75
N PRO A 122 16.28 -12.07 21.77
CA PRO A 122 17.17 -11.96 20.63
C PRO A 122 16.65 -12.76 19.42
N SER A 123 17.02 -12.32 18.22
CA SER A 123 16.73 -12.96 16.94
C SER A 123 17.91 -12.73 15.99
N ASP A 124 17.97 -13.47 14.88
CA ASP A 124 19.09 -13.39 13.94
C ASP A 124 19.25 -11.99 13.34
N GLU A 125 18.16 -11.24 13.23
CA GLU A 125 18.11 -9.92 12.62
C GLU A 125 18.06 -8.78 13.66
N GLY A 126 17.89 -9.07 14.95
CA GLY A 126 17.69 -8.05 15.99
C GLY A 126 17.01 -8.58 17.24
N ALA A 127 15.95 -7.93 17.71
CA ALA A 127 15.17 -8.36 18.87
C ALA A 127 13.67 -8.33 18.61
N GLU A 128 12.98 -9.36 19.12
CA GLU A 128 11.53 -9.37 19.27
C GLU A 128 11.16 -8.70 20.60
N VAL A 129 10.36 -7.65 20.50
CA VAL A 129 9.92 -6.84 21.63
C VAL A 129 8.53 -7.29 22.05
N ARG A 130 8.37 -7.55 23.35
CA ARG A 130 7.08 -7.75 23.99
C ARG A 130 6.95 -6.81 25.18
N LEU A 131 6.05 -5.85 25.09
CA LEU A 131 5.79 -4.87 26.13
C LEU A 131 4.36 -5.06 26.66
N ALA A 132 4.26 -5.55 27.90
CA ALA A 132 3.00 -5.80 28.59
C ALA A 132 2.75 -4.71 29.63
N LEU A 133 1.55 -4.13 29.64
CA LEU A 133 1.12 -3.08 30.57
C LEU A 133 -0.11 -3.53 31.35
N VAL A 134 -0.09 -3.32 32.67
CA VAL A 134 -1.23 -3.56 33.57
C VAL A 134 -1.43 -2.34 34.46
N LYS A 135 -2.65 -1.79 34.46
CA LYS A 135 -3.00 -0.63 35.30
C LYS A 135 -2.91 -0.99 36.78
N THR A 136 -2.32 -0.11 37.60
CA THR A 136 -2.25 -0.34 39.06
C THR A 136 -3.50 0.16 39.80
N ALA A 137 -4.24 1.09 39.19
CA ALA A 137 -5.53 1.57 39.66
C ALA A 137 -6.32 2.16 38.47
N ALA A 138 -7.48 2.76 38.73
CA ALA A 138 -8.27 3.42 37.70
C ALA A 138 -7.46 4.56 37.03
N LEU A 139 -7.13 4.35 35.74
CA LEU A 139 -6.44 5.29 34.88
C LEU A 139 -7.05 5.17 33.49
N ARG A 140 -7.35 6.29 32.82
CA ARG A 140 -7.75 6.29 31.41
C ARG A 140 -6.50 6.43 30.54
N LEU A 141 -6.16 5.42 29.73
CA LEU A 141 -5.21 5.61 28.64
C LEU A 141 -5.92 6.35 27.51
N THR A 142 -5.33 7.43 27.02
CA THR A 142 -5.99 8.34 26.08
C THR A 142 -5.94 7.80 24.66
N ASP A 143 -4.79 7.24 24.26
CA ASP A 143 -4.59 6.77 22.89
C ASP A 143 -3.58 5.62 22.75
N GLY A 144 -3.62 4.67 23.69
CA GLY A 144 -2.77 3.47 23.65
C GLY A 144 -1.28 3.75 23.84
N VAL A 145 -0.44 2.85 23.31
CA VAL A 145 1.02 2.92 23.44
C VAL A 145 1.64 3.30 22.10
N TRP A 146 2.63 4.18 22.15
CA TRP A 146 3.32 4.72 21.00
C TRP A 146 4.84 4.52 21.08
N LEU A 147 5.49 4.58 19.93
CA LEU A 147 6.93 4.59 19.78
C LEU A 147 7.36 5.89 19.14
N SER A 148 8.28 6.60 19.77
CA SER A 148 9.04 7.67 19.12
C SER A 148 10.32 7.08 18.56
N LEU A 149 10.67 7.45 17.33
CA LEU A 149 11.93 7.11 16.72
C LEU A 149 12.62 8.38 16.22
N ALA A 150 13.93 8.45 16.32
CA ALA A 150 14.68 9.57 15.78
C ALA A 150 16.11 9.20 15.39
N THR A 151 16.54 9.68 14.24
CA THR A 151 17.94 9.61 13.79
C THR A 151 18.44 11.00 13.42
N ARG A 152 19.74 11.23 13.58
CA ARG A 152 20.41 12.42 13.03
C ARG A 152 20.36 12.39 11.50
N VAL A 153 20.24 13.57 10.88
CA VAL A 153 20.39 13.81 9.44
C VAL A 153 21.81 14.31 9.17
N GLN A 154 22.46 13.81 8.13
CA GLN A 154 23.88 14.09 7.80
C GLN A 154 24.09 15.37 6.99
N GLY A 155 23.08 16.24 6.88
CA GLY A 155 23.16 17.49 6.12
C GLY A 155 22.99 17.29 4.60
N ASP A 156 23.59 18.18 3.82
CA ASP A 156 23.54 18.14 2.35
C ASP A 156 24.14 16.83 1.82
N GLY A 157 23.38 16.13 0.97
CA GLY A 157 23.81 14.83 0.41
C GLY A 157 23.45 13.61 1.27
N GLU A 158 22.56 13.74 2.27
CA GLU A 158 21.99 12.63 3.03
C GLU A 158 21.54 11.47 2.11
N PRO A 159 22.25 10.32 2.11
CA PRO A 159 21.97 9.23 1.18
C PRO A 159 20.88 8.27 1.69
N ARG A 160 20.50 8.40 2.97
CA ARG A 160 19.52 7.52 3.60
C ARG A 160 18.10 7.99 3.36
N ARG A 161 17.19 7.03 3.37
CA ARG A 161 15.76 7.20 3.18
C ARG A 161 14.99 6.55 4.31
N ILE A 162 13.78 7.03 4.49
CA ILE A 162 12.74 6.33 5.24
C ILE A 162 11.79 5.70 4.22
N TYR A 163 11.52 4.40 4.39
CA TYR A 163 10.57 3.67 3.55
C TYR A 163 9.48 3.06 4.44
N LEU A 164 8.27 3.56 4.24
CA LEU A 164 7.02 3.03 4.79
C LEU A 164 6.56 1.92 3.85
N MET A 165 7.18 0.74 3.93
CA MET A 165 6.83 -0.35 3.01
C MET A 165 5.37 -0.76 3.25
N PRO A 166 4.52 -0.81 2.22
CA PRO A 166 4.81 -0.60 0.78
C PRO A 166 4.38 0.77 0.21
N THR A 167 3.87 1.67 1.04
CA THR A 167 3.02 2.79 0.62
C THR A 167 3.77 4.03 0.19
N ALA A 168 4.84 4.40 0.88
CA ALA A 168 5.48 5.70 0.70
C ALA A 168 6.94 5.69 1.10
N ASP A 169 7.73 6.58 0.52
CA ASP A 169 9.13 6.75 0.87
C ASP A 169 9.55 8.22 0.77
N ALA A 170 10.56 8.62 1.54
CA ALA A 170 11.12 9.96 1.47
C ALA A 170 12.62 9.96 1.82
N PRO A 171 13.40 10.94 1.31
CA PRO A 171 14.71 11.22 1.86
C PRO A 171 14.61 11.54 3.37
N LEU A 172 15.61 11.14 4.17
CA LEU A 172 15.64 11.59 5.56
C LEU A 172 15.73 13.13 5.61
N GLY A 173 15.07 13.72 6.61
CA GLY A 173 14.89 15.18 6.68
C GLY A 173 13.72 15.73 5.85
N LYS A 174 12.97 14.88 5.12
CA LYS A 174 11.68 15.24 4.52
C LYS A 174 10.56 14.49 5.22
N ALA A 175 9.41 15.14 5.43
CA ALA A 175 8.28 14.52 6.09
C ALA A 175 7.67 13.42 5.21
N VAL A 176 7.32 12.29 5.84
CA VAL A 176 6.52 11.21 5.26
C VAL A 176 5.54 10.72 6.30
N GLU A 177 4.30 10.48 5.92
CA GLU A 177 3.26 9.95 6.80
C GLU A 177 2.41 8.94 6.04
N GLY A 178 1.91 7.94 6.75
CA GLY A 178 1.07 6.93 6.13
C GLY A 178 1.05 5.60 6.84
N LEU A 179 0.24 4.71 6.28
CA LEU A 179 0.17 3.31 6.71
C LEU A 179 1.39 2.55 6.22
N PHE A 180 1.89 1.60 7.00
CA PHE A 180 3.01 0.75 6.61
C PHE A 180 2.89 -0.62 7.29
N LYS A 181 3.49 -1.63 6.65
CA LYS A 181 3.66 -2.97 7.20
C LYS A 181 5.05 -3.13 7.82
N GLU A 182 6.07 -2.67 7.12
CA GLU A 182 7.45 -2.64 7.61
C GLU A 182 8.05 -1.27 7.36
N LEU A 183 8.83 -0.80 8.34
CA LEU A 183 9.53 0.46 8.29
C LEU A 183 11.02 0.18 8.08
N TYR A 184 11.61 0.81 7.08
CA TYR A 184 13.05 0.80 6.87
C TYR A 184 13.62 2.22 6.95
N ILE A 185 14.76 2.36 7.62
CA ILE A 185 15.55 3.59 7.64
C ILE A 185 17.00 3.23 7.32
N GLY A 186 17.49 3.63 6.15
CA GLY A 186 18.83 3.32 5.70
C GLY A 186 19.07 3.69 4.24
N ARG A 187 20.13 3.15 3.63
CA ARG A 187 20.43 3.37 2.21
C ARG A 187 19.66 2.37 1.35
N GLU A 188 19.06 2.84 0.27
CA GLU A 188 18.32 1.98 -0.68
C GLU A 188 19.25 0.92 -1.28
N GLY A 189 18.82 -0.35 -1.27
CA GLY A 189 19.65 -1.49 -1.68
C GLY A 189 20.81 -1.84 -0.74
N GLY A 190 21.01 -1.08 0.34
CA GLY A 190 22.01 -1.33 1.38
C GLY A 190 21.42 -1.86 2.67
N THR A 191 22.17 -1.80 3.76
CA THR A 191 21.70 -2.19 5.10
C THR A 191 20.85 -1.09 5.72
N ALA A 192 19.75 -1.44 6.40
CA ALA A 192 18.84 -0.50 7.05
C ALA A 192 18.40 -0.98 8.44
N CYS A 193 18.07 -0.01 9.30
CA CYS A 193 17.27 -0.26 10.49
C CYS A 193 15.86 -0.65 10.04
N ARG A 194 15.35 -1.77 10.54
CA ARG A 194 14.02 -2.31 10.24
C ARG A 194 13.16 -2.36 11.50
N LEU A 195 11.89 -2.00 11.35
CA LEU A 195 10.86 -2.19 12.36
C LEU A 195 9.63 -2.83 11.72
N ARG A 196 9.04 -3.82 12.41
CA ARG A 196 7.75 -4.42 12.03
C ARG A 196 6.85 -4.52 13.25
N GLY A 197 5.70 -3.86 13.21
CA GLY A 197 4.66 -3.99 14.24
C GLY A 197 3.74 -5.19 13.96
N ASP A 198 2.79 -5.41 14.86
CA ASP A 198 1.75 -6.43 14.69
C ASP A 198 0.69 -6.03 13.64
N GLY A 199 0.80 -6.48 12.40
CA GLY A 199 -0.04 -6.02 11.30
C GLY A 199 0.29 -4.59 10.87
N VAL A 200 -0.65 -3.91 10.23
CA VAL A 200 -0.41 -2.58 9.65
C VAL A 200 -0.45 -1.47 10.69
N ARG A 201 0.48 -0.52 10.57
CA ARG A 201 0.69 0.59 11.50
C ARG A 201 0.68 1.92 10.75
N TYR A 202 0.46 3.01 11.48
CA TYR A 202 0.51 4.36 10.93
C TYR A 202 1.71 5.10 11.50
N LEU A 203 2.48 5.75 10.63
CA LEU A 203 3.60 6.61 11.01
C LEU A 203 3.27 8.06 10.71
N ARG A 204 3.63 8.94 11.65
CA ARG A 204 3.65 10.39 11.44
C ARG A 204 5.03 10.97 11.66
N SER A 205 5.35 12.03 10.92
CA SER A 205 6.68 12.63 10.91
C SER A 205 6.82 13.75 11.95
N ARG A 206 8.04 13.92 12.47
CA ARG A 206 8.48 14.96 13.41
C ARG A 206 9.89 15.42 13.00
N VAL A 207 9.97 16.11 11.87
CA VAL A 207 11.25 16.45 11.24
C VAL A 207 11.73 17.84 11.68
N SER A 208 13.03 17.96 11.95
CA SER A 208 13.76 19.21 12.14
C SER A 208 14.97 19.26 11.21
N PRO A 209 15.69 20.40 11.10
CA PRO A 209 16.86 20.50 10.23
C PRO A 209 17.95 19.44 10.51
N GLU A 210 18.12 19.04 11.77
CA GLU A 210 19.21 18.13 12.18
C GLU A 210 18.74 16.69 12.46
N ARG A 211 17.42 16.46 12.58
CA ARG A 211 16.86 15.18 12.98
C ARG A 211 15.63 14.82 12.17
N HIS A 212 15.56 13.56 11.77
CA HIS A 212 14.33 12.97 11.28
C HIS A 212 13.71 12.16 12.41
N GLY A 213 12.70 12.75 13.07
CA GLY A 213 11.87 12.07 14.06
C GLY A 213 10.59 11.53 13.43
N CYS A 214 10.05 10.47 14.01
CA CYS A 214 8.72 9.96 13.68
C CYS A 214 8.08 9.29 14.89
N GLU A 215 6.76 9.11 14.82
CA GLU A 215 5.97 8.48 15.87
C GLU A 215 5.05 7.42 15.26
N ILE A 216 4.98 6.26 15.90
CA ILE A 216 4.18 5.11 15.48
C ILE A 216 3.24 4.73 16.61
N LYS A 217 1.94 4.66 16.34
CA LYS A 217 0.99 4.06 17.28
C LYS A 217 1.14 2.54 17.24
N LEU A 218 1.49 1.91 18.34
CA LEU A 218 1.80 0.48 18.37
C LEU A 218 0.59 -0.42 18.62
N THR A 219 -0.53 0.14 19.12
CA THR A 219 -1.74 -0.59 19.48
C THR A 219 -2.97 -0.10 18.72
N LYS A 220 -3.90 -1.01 18.39
CA LYS A 220 -5.24 -0.63 17.91
C LYS A 220 -6.12 -0.14 19.05
N LEU A 221 -6.02 -0.79 20.21
CA LEU A 221 -6.71 -0.40 21.42
C LEU A 221 -6.19 0.93 21.95
N ARG A 222 -7.13 1.80 22.31
CA ARG A 222 -6.84 3.07 22.99
C ARG A 222 -6.65 2.87 24.50
N ASP A 223 -7.37 1.92 25.08
CA ASP A 223 -7.35 1.62 26.50
C ASP A 223 -7.76 0.15 26.78
N VAL A 224 -7.54 -0.32 28.01
CA VAL A 224 -7.95 -1.65 28.53
C VAL A 224 -8.59 -1.52 29.91
N ALA A 225 -9.35 -2.52 30.37
CA ALA A 225 -9.92 -2.47 31.72
C ALA A 225 -8.83 -2.61 32.82
N LEU A 226 -9.18 -2.26 34.06
CA LEU A 226 -8.29 -2.50 35.19
C LEU A 226 -8.08 -4.02 35.38
N GLY A 227 -6.83 -4.45 35.50
CA GLY A 227 -6.46 -5.87 35.61
C GLY A 227 -6.27 -6.58 34.26
N GLU A 228 -6.75 -6.01 33.15
CA GLU A 228 -6.42 -6.50 31.81
C GLU A 228 -5.01 -6.08 31.40
N THR A 229 -4.39 -6.89 30.54
CA THR A 229 -3.07 -6.61 29.97
C THR A 229 -3.21 -5.97 28.60
N LEU A 230 -2.68 -4.75 28.45
CA LEU A 230 -2.42 -4.19 27.13
C LEU A 230 -1.07 -4.72 26.63
N LEU A 231 -1.09 -5.48 25.55
CA LEU A 231 0.10 -6.09 24.96
C LEU A 231 0.53 -5.35 23.70
N VAL A 232 1.83 -5.09 23.60
CA VAL A 232 2.50 -4.55 22.42
C VAL A 232 3.57 -5.53 21.98
N THR A 233 3.57 -5.86 20.69
CA THR A 233 4.61 -6.68 20.05
C THR A 233 5.16 -5.99 18.81
N LEU A 234 6.48 -6.01 18.65
CA LEU A 234 7.15 -5.56 17.44
C LEU A 234 8.51 -6.25 17.28
N SER A 235 8.99 -6.38 16.04
CA SER A 235 10.34 -6.81 15.71
C SER A 235 11.19 -5.56 15.40
N LEU A 236 12.37 -5.46 16.00
CA LEU A 236 13.36 -4.41 15.76
C LEU A 236 14.66 -5.05 15.28
N GLY A 237 15.28 -4.54 14.23
CA GLY A 237 16.50 -5.17 13.76
C GLY A 237 17.17 -4.50 12.59
N VAL A 238 18.14 -5.18 12.01
CA VAL A 238 18.87 -4.75 10.83
C VAL A 238 18.60 -5.73 9.70
N ALA A 239 18.25 -5.19 8.54
CA ALA A 239 17.97 -5.98 7.34
C ALA A 239 18.44 -5.24 6.08
N PRO A 240 18.63 -5.96 4.96
CA PRO A 240 18.74 -5.32 3.65
C PRO A 240 17.49 -4.49 3.38
N MET A 241 17.69 -3.24 2.95
CA MET A 241 16.63 -2.36 2.51
C MET A 241 16.15 -2.81 1.13
N PRO A 242 14.84 -3.04 0.94
CA PRO A 242 14.29 -3.34 -0.38
C PRO A 242 14.61 -2.22 -1.38
N VAL A 243 14.78 -2.59 -2.66
CA VAL A 243 14.76 -1.62 -3.75
C VAL A 243 13.35 -1.04 -3.84
N ILE A 244 13.24 0.28 -3.86
CA ILE A 244 11.93 0.95 -3.82
C ILE A 244 11.44 1.10 -5.27
N VAL A 245 10.37 0.38 -5.60
CA VAL A 245 9.74 0.49 -6.93
C VAL A 245 8.96 1.80 -6.99
N ARG A 246 9.54 2.80 -7.65
CA ARG A 246 8.90 4.09 -7.89
C ARG A 246 8.29 4.16 -9.28
N PRO A 247 7.11 4.74 -9.44
CA PRO A 247 6.56 5.06 -10.75
C PRO A 247 7.53 5.95 -11.56
N ALA A 248 7.76 5.60 -12.82
CA ALA A 248 8.47 6.42 -13.80
C ALA A 248 7.51 7.49 -14.34
N LEU A 249 7.34 8.56 -13.57
CA LEU A 249 6.43 9.66 -13.89
C LEU A 249 7.06 10.69 -14.84
N THR A 250 8.30 10.49 -15.28
CA THR A 250 8.96 11.33 -16.28
C THR A 250 9.63 10.44 -17.32
N SER A 251 9.73 10.94 -18.55
CA SER A 251 10.38 10.24 -19.65
C SER A 251 11.09 11.23 -20.58
N ARG A 252 12.15 10.75 -21.24
CA ARG A 252 12.99 11.48 -22.20
C ARG A 252 13.28 10.64 -23.45
N GLY A 253 12.42 9.67 -23.73
CA GLY A 253 12.58 8.76 -24.86
C GLY A 253 12.12 9.38 -26.18
N GLU A 254 12.48 8.74 -27.28
CA GLU A 254 11.88 9.03 -28.58
C GLU A 254 10.40 8.63 -28.58
N LEU A 255 9.55 9.44 -29.22
CA LEU A 255 8.14 9.14 -29.38
C LEU A 255 7.96 7.89 -30.25
N ALA A 256 7.55 6.78 -29.62
CA ALA A 256 7.22 5.53 -30.27
C ALA A 256 5.95 4.94 -29.68
N LEU A 257 5.16 4.24 -30.51
CA LEU A 257 3.84 3.75 -30.14
C LEU A 257 3.58 2.39 -30.78
N THR A 258 3.31 1.41 -29.94
CA THR A 258 2.74 0.11 -30.34
C THR A 258 1.73 -0.34 -29.29
N ALA A 259 0.86 -1.28 -29.64
CA ALA A 259 -0.09 -1.84 -28.69
C ALA A 259 -0.43 -3.30 -28.99
N GLN A 260 -0.85 -3.99 -27.94
CA GLN A 260 -1.42 -5.33 -27.99
C GLN A 260 -2.87 -5.27 -27.50
N ALA A 261 -3.74 -5.98 -28.19
CA ALA A 261 -5.16 -6.07 -27.88
C ALA A 261 -5.58 -7.54 -27.77
N PRO A 262 -6.62 -7.86 -26.97
CA PRO A 262 -7.26 -9.16 -27.04
C PRO A 262 -7.79 -9.41 -28.45
N ARG A 263 -7.77 -10.68 -28.91
CA ARG A 263 -8.34 -11.03 -30.22
C ARG A 263 -9.87 -10.96 -30.22
N THR A 264 -10.48 -11.30 -29.09
CA THR A 264 -11.92 -11.44 -28.92
C THR A 264 -12.34 -10.86 -27.57
N VAL A 265 -13.48 -10.19 -27.51
CA VAL A 265 -14.09 -9.69 -26.26
C VAL A 265 -15.60 -9.94 -26.26
N PRO A 266 -16.23 -10.26 -25.12
CA PRO A 266 -17.68 -10.39 -25.06
C PRO A 266 -18.39 -9.06 -25.25
N LEU A 267 -19.62 -9.09 -25.77
CA LEU A 267 -20.52 -7.93 -25.79
C LEU A 267 -20.68 -7.39 -24.36
N TYR A 268 -20.56 -6.06 -24.22
CA TYR A 268 -20.46 -5.29 -22.98
C TYR A 268 -19.22 -5.57 -22.11
N GLY A 269 -18.31 -6.41 -22.59
CA GLY A 269 -17.04 -6.69 -21.93
C GLY A 269 -16.03 -5.56 -22.02
N LYS A 270 -15.04 -5.61 -21.13
CA LYS A 270 -13.87 -4.73 -21.13
C LYS A 270 -12.87 -5.18 -22.19
N CYS A 271 -12.63 -4.35 -23.20
CA CYS A 271 -11.49 -4.46 -24.09
C CYS A 271 -10.35 -3.59 -23.54
N GLU A 272 -9.32 -4.22 -22.98
CA GLU A 272 -8.16 -3.54 -22.44
C GLU A 272 -6.93 -3.79 -23.34
N LEU A 273 -6.26 -2.71 -23.74
CA LEU A 273 -5.04 -2.78 -24.53
C LEU A 273 -3.82 -2.49 -23.66
N ASP A 274 -2.76 -3.26 -23.87
CA ASP A 274 -1.41 -2.96 -23.39
C ASP A 274 -0.73 -2.06 -24.43
N VAL A 275 -0.38 -0.84 -24.03
CA VAL A 275 0.23 0.15 -24.94
C VAL A 275 1.69 0.35 -24.54
N ALA A 276 2.59 0.02 -25.44
CA ALA A 276 3.99 0.39 -25.33
C ALA A 276 4.19 1.76 -25.98
N LEU A 277 4.13 2.79 -25.15
CA LEU A 277 4.33 4.19 -25.50
C LEU A 277 5.61 4.70 -24.83
N SER A 278 6.57 5.13 -25.64
CA SER A 278 7.73 5.92 -25.21
C SER A 278 7.63 7.32 -25.80
N GLY A 279 8.28 8.29 -25.18
CA GLY A 279 8.22 9.70 -25.57
C GLY A 279 8.83 10.59 -24.51
N THR A 280 8.65 11.89 -24.64
CA THR A 280 9.19 12.89 -23.74
C THR A 280 8.08 13.61 -22.98
N TRP A 281 8.04 13.42 -21.65
CA TRP A 281 7.08 14.06 -20.76
C TRP A 281 7.64 14.23 -19.35
N ASP A 282 7.08 15.20 -18.63
CA ASP A 282 7.29 15.50 -17.22
C ASP A 282 6.09 15.06 -16.35
N ASN A 283 4.90 14.96 -16.95
CA ASN A 283 3.70 14.44 -16.28
C ASN A 283 2.91 13.52 -17.23
N PRO A 284 2.81 12.19 -16.97
CA PRO A 284 2.09 11.27 -17.84
C PRO A 284 0.57 11.41 -17.74
N TYR A 285 0.09 12.24 -16.82
CA TYR A 285 -1.33 12.51 -16.59
C TYR A 285 -1.80 13.80 -17.27
N ASP A 286 -0.87 14.60 -17.82
CA ASP A 286 -1.18 15.85 -18.48
C ASP A 286 -1.24 15.67 -20.01
N PRO A 287 -2.43 15.76 -20.65
CA PRO A 287 -2.57 15.58 -22.08
C PRO A 287 -1.90 16.68 -22.93
N GLU A 288 -1.51 17.81 -22.33
CA GLU A 288 -0.71 18.83 -23.02
C GLU A 288 0.78 18.46 -23.08
N ASP A 289 1.25 17.53 -22.24
CA ASP A 289 2.62 17.04 -22.23
C ASP A 289 2.74 15.70 -23.00
N ILE A 290 1.83 14.76 -22.74
CA ILE A 290 1.69 13.50 -23.47
C ILE A 290 0.22 13.06 -23.53
N ALA A 291 -0.31 12.96 -24.75
CA ALA A 291 -1.65 12.44 -25.01
C ALA A 291 -1.59 11.09 -25.70
N LEU A 292 -2.51 10.19 -25.33
CA LEU A 292 -2.79 8.93 -26.00
C LEU A 292 -4.30 8.83 -26.26
N ASP A 293 -4.71 8.72 -27.52
CA ASP A 293 -6.12 8.62 -27.91
C ASP A 293 -6.37 7.37 -28.77
N ALA A 294 -7.47 6.65 -28.53
CA ALA A 294 -7.98 5.64 -29.44
C ALA A 294 -9.14 6.16 -30.27
N GLN A 295 -9.00 6.09 -31.58
CA GLN A 295 -10.08 6.22 -32.54
C GLN A 295 -10.65 4.82 -32.81
N VAL A 296 -11.92 4.64 -32.50
CA VAL A 296 -12.62 3.36 -32.61
C VAL A 296 -13.67 3.41 -33.70
N VAL A 297 -13.74 2.35 -34.51
CA VAL A 297 -14.80 2.12 -35.51
C VAL A 297 -15.44 0.77 -35.24
N THR A 298 -16.73 0.79 -34.90
CA THR A 298 -17.55 -0.43 -34.63
C THR A 298 -18.02 -1.08 -35.93
N ALA A 299 -18.66 -2.25 -35.84
CA ALA A 299 -19.14 -3.02 -36.99
C ALA A 299 -20.14 -2.23 -37.88
N SER A 300 -21.01 -1.42 -37.27
CA SER A 300 -21.97 -0.53 -37.93
C SER A 300 -21.34 0.70 -38.57
N GLY A 301 -20.04 0.93 -38.34
CA GLY A 301 -19.32 2.13 -38.78
C GLY A 301 -19.42 3.30 -37.81
N ARG A 302 -20.11 3.16 -36.66
CA ARG A 302 -20.10 4.20 -35.60
C ARG A 302 -18.65 4.44 -35.16
N ARG A 303 -18.28 5.72 -35.07
CA ARG A 303 -16.95 6.20 -34.69
C ARG A 303 -16.99 6.96 -33.37
N TYR A 304 -15.98 6.78 -32.54
CA TYR A 304 -15.78 7.56 -31.33
C TYR A 304 -14.30 7.57 -30.94
N THR A 305 -13.92 8.54 -30.10
CA THR A 305 -12.56 8.65 -29.55
C THR A 305 -12.62 8.52 -28.03
N LEU A 306 -11.69 7.75 -27.45
CA LEU A 306 -11.49 7.69 -26.00
C LEU A 306 -10.02 7.84 -25.64
N PRO A 307 -9.70 8.57 -24.56
CA PRO A 307 -8.32 8.71 -24.11
C PRO A 307 -7.81 7.39 -23.52
N GLY A 308 -6.55 7.09 -23.77
CA GLY A 308 -5.76 6.19 -22.94
C GLY A 308 -5.31 6.88 -21.67
N PHE A 309 -4.74 6.12 -20.76
CA PHE A 309 -4.29 6.63 -19.47
C PHE A 309 -3.01 5.92 -19.03
N PHE A 310 -2.20 6.64 -18.26
CA PHE A 310 -1.10 6.06 -17.52
C PHE A 310 -1.61 5.49 -16.19
N MET A 311 -1.18 4.29 -15.85
CA MET A 311 -1.47 3.71 -14.55
C MET A 311 -0.24 3.04 -13.96
N VAL A 312 -0.19 3.00 -12.63
CA VAL A 312 0.74 2.18 -11.88
C VAL A 312 -0.01 0.95 -11.40
N ARG A 313 0.46 -0.23 -11.80
CA ARG A 313 -0.16 -1.47 -11.37
C ARG A 313 0.04 -1.63 -9.87
N HIS A 314 -1.06 -1.94 -9.19
CA HIS A 314 -1.02 -2.28 -7.79
C HIS A 314 -1.62 -3.65 -7.49
N THR A 315 -1.10 -4.32 -6.46
CA THR A 315 -1.73 -5.52 -5.89
C THR A 315 -2.11 -5.32 -4.44
N VAL A 316 -3.22 -5.94 -4.04
CA VAL A 316 -3.65 -5.96 -2.65
C VAL A 316 -2.69 -6.85 -1.85
N LEU A 317 -2.13 -6.32 -0.77
CA LEU A 317 -1.46 -7.18 0.22
C LEU A 317 -2.52 -8.09 0.84
N PRO A 318 -2.31 -9.42 0.88
CA PRO A 318 -3.29 -10.38 1.40
C PRO A 318 -3.48 -10.33 2.94
N ASP A 319 -3.18 -9.20 3.57
CA ASP A 319 -3.38 -8.99 5.00
C ASP A 319 -4.85 -8.63 5.27
N ALA A 320 -5.53 -9.46 6.07
CA ALA A 320 -6.98 -9.39 6.30
C ALA A 320 -7.43 -8.09 7.01
N GLU A 321 -6.51 -7.31 7.56
CA GLU A 321 -6.81 -6.16 8.40
C GLU A 321 -6.78 -4.81 7.69
N SER A 322 -6.17 -4.73 6.51
CA SER A 322 -6.14 -3.49 5.72
C SER A 322 -5.82 -3.76 4.25
N GLU A 323 -6.60 -3.17 3.35
CA GLU A 323 -6.37 -3.23 1.90
C GLU A 323 -5.24 -2.26 1.49
N LEU A 324 -4.02 -2.58 1.93
CA LEU A 324 -2.82 -1.91 1.45
C LEU A 324 -2.54 -2.34 0.02
N MET A 325 -2.20 -1.36 -0.82
CA MET A 325 -1.86 -1.56 -2.22
C MET A 325 -0.34 -1.51 -2.39
N LEU A 326 0.23 -2.51 -3.05
CA LEU A 326 1.64 -2.59 -3.44
C LEU A 326 1.80 -2.01 -4.83
N SER A 327 2.62 -0.99 -5.00
CA SER A 327 3.06 -0.62 -6.35
C SER A 327 3.95 -1.73 -6.92
N GLU A 328 3.62 -2.27 -8.08
CA GLU A 328 4.33 -3.41 -8.69
C GLU A 328 5.24 -3.02 -9.85
N SER A 329 5.08 -1.82 -10.41
CA SER A 329 5.79 -1.43 -11.63
C SER A 329 6.13 0.05 -11.67
N ALA A 330 6.98 0.40 -12.62
CA ALA A 330 7.27 1.79 -12.98
C ALA A 330 6.07 2.50 -13.67
N GLY A 331 4.96 1.81 -13.87
CA GLY A 331 3.79 2.31 -14.60
C GLY A 331 3.72 1.83 -16.05
N GLN A 332 2.54 1.98 -16.63
CA GLN A 332 2.18 1.45 -17.94
C GLN A 332 1.07 2.29 -18.57
N TRP A 333 1.07 2.37 -19.90
CA TRP A 333 -0.02 2.96 -20.66
C TRP A 333 -1.07 1.92 -20.98
N LYS A 334 -2.32 2.28 -20.75
CA LYS A 334 -3.48 1.44 -20.98
C LYS A 334 -4.53 2.18 -21.77
N LEU A 335 -5.37 1.39 -22.43
CA LEU A 335 -6.59 1.86 -23.02
C LEU A 335 -7.71 0.89 -22.66
N ARG A 336 -8.84 1.40 -22.16
CA ARG A 336 -10.01 0.59 -21.79
C ARG A 336 -11.22 1.05 -22.58
N LEU A 337 -11.82 0.12 -23.32
CA LEU A 337 -13.01 0.34 -24.12
C LEU A 337 -14.10 -0.64 -23.67
N ALA A 338 -15.36 -0.18 -23.67
CA ALA A 338 -16.51 -1.07 -23.56
C ALA A 338 -16.91 -1.57 -24.94
N ALA A 339 -16.96 -2.89 -25.11
CA ALA A 339 -17.43 -3.50 -26.35
C ALA A 339 -18.96 -3.36 -26.45
N THR A 340 -19.48 -2.42 -27.26
CA THR A 340 -20.92 -2.06 -27.24
C THR A 340 -21.72 -2.65 -28.39
N GLU A 341 -21.07 -3.37 -29.31
CA GLU A 341 -21.70 -3.83 -30.54
C GLU A 341 -21.00 -5.09 -31.05
N PRO A 342 -21.72 -6.18 -31.37
CA PRO A 342 -21.13 -7.39 -31.92
C PRO A 342 -20.45 -7.16 -33.28
N GLY A 343 -19.40 -7.93 -33.55
CA GLY A 343 -18.62 -7.89 -34.78
C GLY A 343 -17.29 -7.13 -34.64
N PRO A 344 -16.66 -6.77 -35.77
CA PRO A 344 -15.28 -6.27 -35.76
C PRO A 344 -15.18 -4.83 -35.23
N MET A 345 -14.44 -4.65 -34.15
CA MET A 345 -14.05 -3.36 -33.57
C MET A 345 -12.62 -2.99 -34.03
N ARG A 346 -12.51 -1.99 -34.90
CA ARG A 346 -11.23 -1.47 -35.42
C ARG A 346 -10.74 -0.32 -34.56
N ILE A 347 -9.46 -0.35 -34.19
CA ILE A 347 -8.86 0.63 -33.28
C ILE A 347 -7.57 1.18 -33.90
N SER A 348 -7.45 2.51 -33.93
CA SER A 348 -6.23 3.23 -34.25
C SER A 348 -5.85 4.14 -33.10
N LEU A 349 -4.60 4.07 -32.65
CA LEU A 349 -4.05 4.85 -31.57
C LEU A 349 -3.30 6.06 -32.12
N THR A 350 -3.37 7.19 -31.43
CA THR A 350 -2.58 8.38 -31.70
C THR A 350 -1.92 8.83 -30.41
N ALA A 351 -0.59 8.93 -30.42
CA ALA A 351 0.19 9.50 -29.34
C ALA A 351 0.78 10.84 -29.76
N ARG A 352 0.76 11.83 -28.87
CA ARG A 352 1.30 13.17 -29.12
C ARG A 352 2.10 13.65 -27.91
N ASP A 353 3.34 14.04 -28.14
CA ASP A 353 4.16 14.77 -27.18
C ASP A 353 4.77 16.01 -27.83
N ARG A 354 5.64 16.73 -27.10
CA ARG A 354 6.33 17.93 -27.62
C ARG A 354 7.21 17.70 -28.86
N SER A 355 7.57 16.45 -29.16
CA SER A 355 8.39 16.08 -30.33
C SER A 355 7.54 15.83 -31.59
N GLY A 356 6.24 15.59 -31.43
CA GLY A 356 5.32 15.44 -32.56
C GLY A 356 4.20 14.43 -32.30
N THR A 357 3.84 13.68 -33.34
CA THR A 357 2.72 12.72 -33.30
C THR A 357 3.12 11.37 -33.91
N ARG A 358 2.60 10.29 -33.34
CA ARG A 358 2.71 8.92 -33.85
C ARG A 358 1.33 8.28 -33.89
N VAL A 359 1.10 7.49 -34.94
CA VAL A 359 -0.15 6.76 -35.14
C VAL A 359 0.17 5.27 -35.26
N PHE A 360 -0.64 4.44 -34.61
CA PHE A 360 -0.54 2.99 -34.67
C PHE A 360 -1.92 2.37 -34.84
N ALA A 361 -2.16 1.73 -35.97
CA ALA A 361 -3.37 0.94 -36.19
C ALA A 361 -3.15 -0.51 -35.76
N LEU A 362 -4.13 -1.10 -35.06
CA LEU A 362 -4.06 -2.54 -34.78
C LEU A 362 -4.02 -3.33 -36.09
N PRO A 363 -3.20 -4.38 -36.18
CA PRO A 363 -3.07 -5.17 -37.42
C PRO A 363 -4.34 -5.96 -37.76
N GLN A 364 -5.16 -6.26 -36.75
CA GLN A 364 -6.43 -6.96 -36.89
C GLN A 364 -7.49 -6.28 -36.00
N PRO A 365 -8.78 -6.29 -36.41
CA PRO A 365 -9.86 -5.86 -35.54
C PRO A 365 -9.97 -6.78 -34.31
N VAL A 366 -10.43 -6.22 -33.19
CA VAL A 366 -10.89 -7.00 -32.05
C VAL A 366 -12.29 -7.51 -32.38
N GLU A 367 -12.52 -8.82 -32.31
CA GLU A 367 -13.83 -9.39 -32.57
C GLU A 367 -14.70 -9.31 -31.31
N VAL A 368 -15.82 -8.58 -31.38
CA VAL A 368 -16.80 -8.54 -30.30
C VAL A 368 -17.79 -9.67 -30.49
N THR A 369 -17.80 -10.65 -29.60
CA THR A 369 -18.72 -11.79 -29.68
C THR A 369 -20.12 -11.38 -29.26
N ASP A 370 -21.13 -11.83 -29.99
CA ASP A 370 -22.53 -11.65 -29.61
C ASP A 370 -22.86 -12.46 -28.34
N ASP A 371 -23.72 -11.90 -27.49
CA ASP A 371 -24.28 -12.58 -26.32
C ASP A 371 -25.70 -12.08 -26.08
N ARG A 372 -26.68 -12.95 -26.37
CA ARG A 372 -28.11 -12.64 -26.22
C ARG A 372 -28.56 -12.52 -24.77
N GLN A 373 -27.78 -13.03 -23.82
CA GLN A 373 -28.07 -12.92 -22.39
C GLN A 373 -27.42 -11.69 -21.75
N ALA A 374 -26.53 -11.01 -22.47
CA ALA A 374 -25.83 -9.86 -21.92
C ALA A 374 -26.80 -8.70 -21.70
N LYS A 375 -26.93 -8.27 -20.44
CA LYS A 375 -27.86 -7.19 -20.06
C LYS A 375 -27.45 -5.84 -20.67
N GLY A 376 -26.16 -5.56 -20.64
CA GLY A 376 -25.62 -4.26 -21.02
C GLY A 376 -25.86 -3.18 -19.96
N PHE A 377 -25.74 -1.92 -20.37
CA PHE A 377 -25.75 -0.80 -19.44
C PHE A 377 -27.15 -0.50 -18.93
N VAL A 378 -27.23 0.00 -17.69
CA VAL A 378 -28.47 0.57 -17.15
C VAL A 378 -28.72 1.93 -17.79
N ARG A 379 -29.92 2.12 -18.33
CA ARG A 379 -30.40 3.32 -19.02
C ARG A 379 -31.76 3.71 -18.49
N VAL A 380 -32.21 4.91 -18.84
CA VAL A 380 -33.64 5.27 -18.77
C VAL A 380 -34.41 4.34 -19.71
N SER A 381 -35.48 3.73 -19.22
CA SER A 381 -36.29 2.79 -20.00
C SER A 381 -36.94 3.47 -21.19
N ARG A 382 -36.86 2.84 -22.36
CA ARG A 382 -37.53 3.29 -23.59
C ARG A 382 -39.04 3.04 -23.57
N ALA A 383 -39.50 2.06 -22.78
CA ALA A 383 -40.91 1.75 -22.65
C ALA A 383 -41.63 2.73 -21.70
N ASP A 384 -40.94 3.19 -20.64
CA ASP A 384 -41.44 4.18 -19.70
C ASP A 384 -40.28 4.97 -19.07
N PRO A 385 -40.08 6.25 -19.42
CA PRO A 385 -38.95 7.06 -18.96
C PRO A 385 -38.87 7.31 -17.45
N ARG A 386 -39.88 6.90 -16.67
CA ARG A 386 -39.86 6.97 -15.20
C ARG A 386 -39.07 5.84 -14.55
N TYR A 387 -38.74 4.80 -15.32
CA TYR A 387 -38.03 3.61 -14.84
C TYR A 387 -36.67 3.45 -15.51
N LEU A 388 -35.86 2.54 -14.97
CA LEU A 388 -34.59 2.13 -15.55
C LEU A 388 -34.74 0.76 -16.20
N ALA A 389 -33.94 0.51 -17.24
CA ALA A 389 -33.82 -0.79 -17.89
C ALA A 389 -32.39 -1.00 -18.38
N HIS A 390 -31.98 -2.25 -18.49
CA HIS A 390 -30.75 -2.65 -19.17
C HIS A 390 -30.89 -2.46 -20.69
N ASP A 391 -29.77 -2.42 -21.43
CA ASP A 391 -29.78 -2.25 -22.89
C ASP A 391 -30.55 -3.38 -23.61
N ASN A 392 -30.62 -4.58 -23.02
CA ASN A 392 -31.45 -5.70 -23.52
C ASN A 392 -32.97 -5.53 -23.27
N GLY A 393 -33.39 -4.47 -22.57
CA GLY A 393 -34.78 -4.16 -22.25
C GLY A 393 -35.28 -4.70 -20.90
N GLU A 394 -34.49 -5.49 -20.18
CA GLU A 394 -34.83 -5.99 -18.84
C GLU A 394 -34.98 -4.82 -17.86
N GLY A 395 -36.08 -4.78 -17.10
CA GLY A 395 -36.31 -3.73 -16.11
C GLY A 395 -35.26 -3.77 -14.98
N TYR A 396 -34.83 -2.59 -14.53
CA TYR A 396 -33.86 -2.46 -13.46
C TYR A 396 -34.41 -1.61 -12.31
N VAL A 397 -34.39 -2.15 -11.10
CA VAL A 397 -34.72 -1.44 -9.87
C VAL A 397 -33.48 -1.51 -8.96
N PRO A 398 -32.85 -0.38 -8.62
CA PRO A 398 -31.72 -0.37 -7.71
C PRO A 398 -32.19 -0.68 -6.29
N ILE A 399 -31.64 -1.74 -5.70
CA ILE A 399 -31.90 -2.19 -4.34
C ILE A 399 -30.56 -2.31 -3.65
N GLY A 400 -30.35 -1.52 -2.61
CA GLY A 400 -29.18 -1.69 -1.76
C GLY A 400 -29.07 -0.69 -0.62
N HIS A 401 -28.24 -1.04 0.35
CA HIS A 401 -27.84 -0.14 1.41
C HIS A 401 -26.89 0.93 0.89
N ASN A 402 -27.00 2.13 1.44
CA ASN A 402 -26.02 3.18 1.19
C ASN A 402 -24.78 2.92 2.06
N VAL A 403 -23.72 2.38 1.47
CA VAL A 403 -22.39 2.19 2.08
C VAL A 403 -21.38 3.11 1.39
N PRO A 404 -21.35 4.41 1.72
CA PRO A 404 -20.66 5.42 0.91
C PRO A 404 -19.17 5.56 1.19
N ILE A 405 -18.66 4.96 2.27
CA ILE A 405 -17.28 5.13 2.74
C ILE A 405 -16.55 3.80 2.64
N TYR A 406 -15.32 3.83 2.11
CA TYR A 406 -14.45 2.69 1.86
C TYR A 406 -13.88 2.02 3.14
N GLN A 407 -14.61 2.05 4.26
CA GLN A 407 -14.30 1.34 5.50
C GLN A 407 -15.60 1.08 6.28
N GLY A 408 -15.85 -0.16 6.67
CA GLY A 408 -16.95 -0.50 7.57
C GLY A 408 -16.62 -0.15 9.02
N SER A 409 -17.54 0.46 9.75
CA SER A 409 -17.40 0.72 11.20
C SER A 409 -17.48 -0.54 12.07
N ASN A 410 -17.78 -1.69 11.45
CA ASN A 410 -18.02 -2.98 12.08
C ASN A 410 -16.83 -3.95 11.98
N GLY A 411 -15.69 -3.50 11.45
CA GLY A 411 -14.48 -4.32 11.30
C GLY A 411 -14.52 -5.27 10.09
N MET A 412 -15.56 -5.23 9.25
CA MET A 412 -15.59 -5.95 7.97
C MET A 412 -14.85 -5.15 6.89
N THR A 413 -14.22 -5.86 5.96
CA THR A 413 -13.70 -5.24 4.73
C THR A 413 -14.85 -4.83 3.82
N VAL A 414 -14.61 -3.88 2.91
CA VAL A 414 -15.61 -3.44 1.93
C VAL A 414 -16.09 -4.61 1.09
N ARG A 415 -15.15 -5.46 0.66
CA ARG A 415 -15.48 -6.68 -0.09
C ARG A 415 -16.44 -7.60 0.66
N GLN A 416 -16.19 -7.86 1.95
CA GLN A 416 -17.08 -8.69 2.78
C GLN A 416 -18.48 -8.08 2.90
N ILE A 417 -18.59 -6.76 3.00
CA ILE A 417 -19.87 -6.06 3.05
C ILE A 417 -20.63 -6.25 1.74
N LEU A 418 -19.98 -6.01 0.59
CA LEU A 418 -20.59 -6.13 -0.73
C LEU A 418 -21.00 -7.57 -1.06
N GLU A 419 -20.17 -8.55 -0.73
CA GLU A 419 -20.50 -9.97 -0.90
C GLU A 419 -21.74 -10.36 -0.07
N LYS A 420 -21.85 -9.82 1.15
CA LYS A 420 -23.04 -10.04 1.99
C LYS A 420 -24.28 -9.36 1.41
N MET A 421 -24.17 -8.11 0.93
CA MET A 421 -25.27 -7.40 0.27
C MET A 421 -25.80 -8.18 -0.93
N ALA A 422 -24.90 -8.59 -1.84
CA ALA A 422 -25.26 -9.36 -3.02
C ALA A 422 -25.90 -10.72 -2.67
N ALA A 423 -25.38 -11.42 -1.66
CA ALA A 423 -25.96 -12.68 -1.17
C ALA A 423 -27.39 -12.53 -0.62
N HIS A 424 -27.81 -11.30 -0.28
CA HIS A 424 -29.16 -10.98 0.18
C HIS A 424 -30.02 -10.27 -0.88
N GLY A 425 -29.61 -10.31 -2.15
CA GLY A 425 -30.41 -9.84 -3.28
C GLY A 425 -30.28 -8.34 -3.58
N GLU A 426 -29.32 -7.66 -2.96
CA GLU A 426 -28.98 -6.28 -3.31
C GLU A 426 -28.18 -6.24 -4.62
N ASN A 427 -28.45 -5.25 -5.46
CA ASN A 427 -27.86 -5.09 -6.79
C ASN A 427 -27.26 -3.68 -7.00
N TRP A 428 -27.22 -2.85 -5.96
CA TRP A 428 -26.79 -1.47 -6.05
C TRP A 428 -26.03 -1.00 -4.81
N ASN A 429 -25.05 -0.11 -4.99
CA ASN A 429 -24.47 0.66 -3.90
C ASN A 429 -24.02 2.06 -4.39
N ARG A 430 -23.72 2.96 -3.46
CA ARG A 430 -23.17 4.29 -3.73
C ARG A 430 -21.81 4.45 -3.04
N TRP A 431 -20.85 5.10 -3.70
CA TRP A 431 -19.49 5.32 -3.19
C TRP A 431 -19.06 6.77 -3.34
N TRP A 432 -18.39 7.30 -2.33
CA TRP A 432 -17.73 8.61 -2.40
C TRP A 432 -16.26 8.46 -2.75
N MET A 433 -15.81 9.18 -3.77
CA MET A 433 -14.41 9.40 -4.10
C MET A 433 -13.80 10.47 -3.18
N SER A 434 -13.94 10.29 -1.87
CA SER A 434 -13.45 11.25 -0.86
C SER A 434 -11.94 11.21 -0.69
N ARG A 435 -11.36 12.30 -0.17
CA ARG A 435 -9.96 12.40 0.24
C ARG A 435 -9.52 11.23 1.12
N SER A 436 -10.35 10.85 2.08
CA SER A 436 -10.07 9.77 3.03
C SER A 436 -10.26 8.35 2.47
N GLY A 437 -10.73 8.22 1.22
CA GLY A 437 -11.10 6.96 0.60
C GLY A 437 -10.64 6.85 -0.85
N LEU A 438 -11.61 6.81 -1.77
CA LEU A 438 -11.42 6.53 -3.20
C LEU A 438 -11.12 7.77 -4.07
N GLY A 439 -10.86 8.92 -3.44
CA GLY A 439 -10.54 10.15 -4.16
C GLY A 439 -9.17 10.08 -4.84
N ILE A 440 -9.19 10.11 -6.18
CA ILE A 440 -7.97 9.97 -7.00
C ILE A 440 -7.21 11.29 -7.18
N GLU A 441 -7.88 12.45 -7.09
CA GLU A 441 -7.28 13.77 -7.29
C GLU A 441 -7.07 14.48 -5.94
N TRP A 442 -6.24 13.87 -5.08
CA TRP A 442 -5.92 14.38 -3.74
C TRP A 442 -4.41 14.31 -3.42
N GLU A 443 -3.58 14.21 -4.46
CA GLU A 443 -2.14 14.44 -4.31
C GLU A 443 -1.85 15.92 -4.01
N PRO A 444 -0.70 16.27 -3.41
CA PRO A 444 -0.34 17.67 -3.12
C PRO A 444 -0.24 18.60 -4.33
N ARG A 445 -0.32 18.07 -5.55
CA ARG A 445 -0.22 18.82 -6.81
C ARG A 445 -1.36 18.42 -7.74
N LEU A 446 -2.14 19.38 -8.20
CA LEU A 446 -3.20 19.16 -9.20
C LEU A 446 -2.67 18.52 -10.49
N GLY A 447 -3.49 17.68 -11.12
CA GLY A 447 -3.09 16.88 -12.28
C GLY A 447 -2.15 15.72 -11.96
N TRP A 448 -2.04 15.33 -10.67
CA TRP A 448 -1.36 14.13 -10.22
C TRP A 448 -2.36 13.25 -9.47
N TYR A 449 -2.34 11.95 -9.77
CA TYR A 449 -3.37 11.03 -9.30
C TYR A 449 -2.83 10.01 -8.30
N ARG A 450 -3.62 9.74 -7.26
CA ARG A 450 -3.42 8.69 -6.27
C ARG A 450 -3.65 7.32 -6.90
N GLN A 451 -2.57 6.70 -7.35
CA GLN A 451 -2.63 5.43 -8.09
C GLN A 451 -3.10 4.26 -7.23
N ASP A 452 -2.87 4.30 -5.91
CA ASP A 452 -3.39 3.31 -4.98
C ASP A 452 -4.93 3.36 -4.88
N ALA A 453 -5.50 4.57 -4.82
CA ALA A 453 -6.94 4.80 -4.82
C ALA A 453 -7.58 4.42 -6.16
N ALA A 454 -6.92 4.75 -7.28
CA ALA A 454 -7.36 4.33 -8.61
C ALA A 454 -7.41 2.80 -8.73
N ALA A 455 -6.39 2.09 -8.23
CA ALA A 455 -6.36 0.63 -8.24
C ALA A 455 -7.43 -0.01 -7.32
N LYS A 456 -7.75 0.62 -6.18
CA LYS A 456 -8.88 0.20 -5.32
C LYS A 456 -10.21 0.35 -6.06
N LEU A 457 -10.40 1.47 -6.77
CA LEU A 457 -11.59 1.70 -7.57
C LEU A 457 -11.73 0.68 -8.71
N ASP A 458 -10.63 0.36 -9.40
CA ASP A 458 -10.59 -0.73 -10.40
C ASP A 458 -11.06 -2.06 -9.78
N GLY A 459 -10.48 -2.44 -8.64
CA GLY A 459 -10.85 -3.68 -7.93
C GLY A 459 -12.32 -3.71 -7.53
N LEU A 460 -12.86 -2.59 -7.06
CA LEU A 460 -14.29 -2.48 -6.75
C LEU A 460 -15.18 -2.67 -7.98
N LEU A 461 -14.83 -2.07 -9.11
CA LEU A 461 -15.63 -2.19 -10.33
C LEU A 461 -15.60 -3.62 -10.88
N GLU A 462 -14.47 -4.32 -10.77
CA GLU A 462 -14.39 -5.75 -11.07
C GLU A 462 -15.27 -6.60 -10.12
N ASP A 463 -15.25 -6.30 -8.82
CA ASP A 463 -16.14 -6.94 -7.84
C ASP A 463 -17.62 -6.63 -8.13
N ALA A 464 -17.95 -5.43 -8.60
CA ALA A 464 -19.30 -5.08 -9.03
C ALA A 464 -19.79 -6.00 -10.15
N GLY A 465 -18.95 -6.19 -11.18
CA GLY A 465 -19.23 -7.08 -12.30
C GLY A 465 -19.42 -8.54 -11.84
N ARG A 466 -18.55 -9.03 -10.95
CA ARG A 466 -18.63 -10.37 -10.35
C ARG A 466 -19.90 -10.58 -9.53
N LEU A 467 -20.32 -9.57 -8.77
CA LEU A 467 -21.47 -9.63 -7.86
C LEU A 467 -22.79 -9.27 -8.54
N GLY A 468 -22.76 -8.79 -9.79
CA GLY A 468 -23.95 -8.29 -10.47
C GLY A 468 -24.49 -6.99 -9.87
N MET A 469 -23.62 -6.18 -9.26
CA MET A 469 -23.97 -4.90 -8.65
C MET A 469 -23.67 -3.71 -9.57
N THR A 470 -24.51 -2.67 -9.49
CA THR A 470 -24.29 -1.37 -10.13
C THR A 470 -23.88 -0.33 -9.09
N TYR A 471 -22.87 0.48 -9.39
CA TYR A 471 -22.41 1.51 -8.45
C TYR A 471 -22.72 2.93 -8.91
N MET A 472 -23.24 3.74 -7.99
CA MET A 472 -23.29 5.19 -8.12
C MET A 472 -22.00 5.79 -7.56
N LEU A 473 -21.08 6.19 -8.44
CA LEU A 473 -19.87 6.89 -8.04
C LEU A 473 -20.15 8.38 -7.86
N CYS A 474 -19.94 8.91 -6.65
CA CYS A 474 -19.89 10.33 -6.39
C CYS A 474 -18.44 10.79 -6.47
N MET A 475 -18.14 11.70 -7.39
CA MET A 475 -16.77 12.17 -7.65
C MET A 475 -16.14 12.91 -6.48
N ASP A 476 -16.95 13.38 -5.52
CA ASP A 476 -16.49 14.05 -4.30
C ASP A 476 -17.55 13.94 -3.18
N THR A 477 -17.22 14.47 -2.01
CA THR A 477 -18.13 14.64 -0.87
C THR A 477 -18.04 16.05 -0.30
N HIS A 478 -19.20 16.64 0.01
CA HIS A 478 -19.24 17.94 0.69
C HIS A 478 -18.47 17.95 2.03
N GLN A 479 -18.22 16.78 2.65
CA GLN A 479 -17.43 16.68 3.88
C GLN A 479 -15.99 17.14 3.69
N ASP A 480 -15.39 16.90 2.52
CA ASP A 480 -14.00 17.26 2.23
C ASP A 480 -13.82 18.78 2.08
N PHE A 481 -14.91 19.54 1.94
CA PHE A 481 -14.89 21.00 1.81
C PHE A 481 -15.34 21.74 3.07
N ARG A 482 -15.68 21.03 4.15
CA ARG A 482 -16.05 21.67 5.42
C ARG A 482 -14.80 22.13 6.17
N GLN A 483 -14.98 23.16 7.00
CA GLN A 483 -13.91 23.69 7.87
C GLN A 483 -12.67 24.08 7.06
N ASP A 484 -11.50 23.51 7.37
CA ASP A 484 -10.25 23.79 6.65
C ASP A 484 -10.08 22.96 5.37
N GLY A 485 -11.06 22.10 5.03
CA GLY A 485 -11.03 21.24 3.85
C GLY A 485 -10.84 22.01 2.54
N TRP A 486 -11.51 23.16 2.39
CA TRP A 486 -11.32 24.03 1.22
C TRP A 486 -9.89 24.56 1.08
N LYS A 487 -9.22 24.87 2.19
CA LYS A 487 -7.82 25.34 2.18
C LYS A 487 -6.83 24.19 1.95
N ALA A 488 -7.23 22.97 2.30
CA ALA A 488 -6.42 21.76 2.20
C ALA A 488 -6.64 20.99 0.88
N ASN A 489 -7.53 21.49 0.02
CA ASN A 489 -7.70 21.04 -1.35
C ASN A 489 -6.50 21.55 -2.19
N PRO A 490 -5.78 20.66 -2.91
CA PRO A 490 -4.58 21.02 -3.68
C PRO A 490 -4.76 22.10 -4.74
#